data_AF-A0A7X6SHA1-F1
#
_entry.id   AF-A0A7X6SHA1-F1
#
_cell.length_a   1.000
_cell.length_b   1.000
_cell.length_c   1.000
_cell.angle_alpha   90.00
_cell.angle_beta   90.00
_cell.angle_gamma   90.00
#
_symmetry.space_group_name_H-M   'P 1'
#
loop_
_entity.id
_entity.type
_entity.pdbx_description
1 polymer ?
#
loop_
_entity_poly.entity_id
_entity_poly.type
_entity_poly.pdbx_seq_one_letter_code
_entity_poly.pdbx_strand_id
1 'polypeptide(L)' 'GRDPDILVLLYDGRDPQVPLDAIKQIPGANDLAAVREGRIMTQLFNFSEPPTPLSIEGLHKIAEFVAQ' A
#
# COMPACT_ATOMS: atom_id res chain seq x y z
N GLY A 1 6.45 -9.42 -15.07
CA GLY A 1 6.22 -8.26 -14.19
C GLY A 1 6.78 -8.59 -12.83
N ARG A 2 7.12 -7.58 -12.02
CA ARG A 2 7.48 -7.82 -10.62
C ARG A 2 6.23 -8.29 -9.89
N ASP A 3 6.27 -9.44 -9.23
CA ASP A 3 5.19 -9.96 -8.39
C ASP A 3 5.56 -9.68 -6.92
N PRO A 4 5.02 -8.63 -6.29
CA PRO A 4 5.40 -8.27 -4.94
C PRO A 4 4.65 -9.10 -3.90
N ASP A 5 5.32 -9.45 -2.81
CA ASP A 5 4.68 -10.08 -1.65
C ASP A 5 3.75 -9.11 -0.90
N ILE A 6 4.03 -7.81 -0.96
CA ILE A 6 3.28 -6.75 -0.28
C ILE A 6 3.07 -5.57 -1.22
N LEU A 7 1.87 -5.00 -1.20
CA LEU A 7 1.54 -3.76 -1.90
C LEU A 7 1.26 -2.64 -0.89
N VAL A 8 2.01 -1.54 -0.95
CA VAL A 8 1.72 -0.32 -0.18
C VAL A 8 1.11 0.69 -1.15
N LEU A 9 -0.16 1.05 -0.91
CA LEU A 9 -0.90 2.00 -1.73
C LEU A 9 -0.97 3.36 -1.03
N LEU A 10 -0.43 4.38 -1.71
CA LEU A 10 -0.44 5.75 -1.22
C LEU A 10 -1.68 6.48 -1.70
N TYR A 11 -2.28 7.31 -0.84
CA TYR A 11 -3.43 8.14 -1.22
C TYR A 11 -3.35 9.55 -0.62
N ASP A 12 -3.92 10.50 -1.37
CA ASP A 12 -4.14 11.88 -0.96
C ASP A 12 -5.63 12.06 -0.69
N GLY A 13 -6.06 11.93 0.57
CA GLY A 13 -7.47 12.05 0.90
C GLY A 13 -7.85 11.47 2.24
N ARG A 14 -9.16 11.29 2.45
CA ARG A 14 -9.70 10.77 3.72
C ARG A 14 -10.11 9.31 3.65
N ASP A 15 -10.33 8.78 2.45
CA ASP A 15 -10.86 7.43 2.26
C ASP A 15 -9.77 6.45 1.79
N PRO A 16 -9.30 5.54 2.67
CA PRO A 16 -8.33 4.52 2.31
C PRO A 16 -8.91 3.45 1.36
N GLN A 17 -10.23 3.39 1.12
CA GLN A 17 -10.82 2.42 0.19
C GLN A 17 -10.62 2.79 -1.28
N VAL A 18 -10.48 4.08 -1.60
CA VAL A 18 -10.27 4.56 -2.97
C VAL A 18 -9.11 3.85 -3.69
N PRO A 19 -7.89 3.75 -3.12
CA PRO A 19 -6.80 3.02 -3.77
C PRO A 19 -7.05 1.50 -3.87
N LEU A 20 -7.78 0.90 -2.91
CA LEU A 20 -8.11 -0.53 -2.93
C LEU A 20 -9.11 -0.88 -4.04
N ASP A 21 -10.03 0.01 -4.34
CA ASP A 21 -10.96 -0.20 -5.45
C ASP A 21 -10.29 0.08 -6.80
N ALA A 22 -9.36 1.03 -6.84
CA ALA A 22 -8.56 1.29 -8.04
C ALA A 22 -7.70 0.08 -8.45
N ILE A 23 -7.01 -0.58 -7.51
CA ILE A 23 -6.17 -1.75 -7.84
C ILE A 23 -6.99 -2.91 -8.42
N LYS A 24 -8.23 -3.12 -7.96
CA LYS A 24 -9.13 -4.18 -8.48
C LYS A 24 -9.56 -3.94 -9.93
N GLN A 25 -9.47 -2.70 -10.42
CA GLN A 25 -9.84 -2.35 -11.79
C GLN A 25 -8.68 -2.53 -12.78
N ILE A 26 -7.45 -2.76 -12.29
CA ILE A 26 -6.27 -2.93 -13.15
C ILE A 26 -6.28 -4.35 -13.73
N PRO A 27 -6.26 -4.52 -15.08
CA PRO A 27 -6.18 -5.84 -15.70
C PRO A 27 -4.94 -6.61 -15.23
N GLY A 28 -5.13 -7.86 -14.78
CA GLY A 28 -4.06 -8.71 -14.25
C GLY A 28 -3.65 -8.42 -12.80
N ALA A 29 -4.28 -7.46 -12.11
CA ALA A 29 -3.96 -7.21 -10.70
C ALA A 29 -4.23 -8.42 -9.79
N ASN A 30 -5.26 -9.21 -10.11
CA ASN A 30 -5.56 -10.45 -9.37
C ASN A 30 -4.49 -11.54 -9.51
N ASP A 31 -3.57 -11.42 -10.49
CA ASP A 31 -2.47 -12.37 -10.65
C ASP A 31 -1.35 -12.12 -9.63
N LEU A 32 -1.28 -10.90 -9.08
CA LEU A 32 -0.30 -10.51 -8.07
C LEU A 32 -0.56 -11.24 -6.75
N ALA A 33 0.49 -11.82 -6.17
CA ALA A 33 0.42 -12.52 -4.88
C ALA A 33 -0.17 -11.61 -3.80
N ALA A 34 0.33 -10.37 -3.69
CA ALA A 34 -0.18 -9.40 -2.71
C ALA A 34 -1.69 -9.11 -2.84
N VAL A 35 -2.26 -9.13 -4.05
CA VAL A 35 -3.69 -8.87 -4.26
C VAL A 35 -4.51 -10.11 -3.90
N ARG A 36 -4.09 -11.29 -4.37
CA ARG A 36 -4.76 -12.56 -4.09
C ARG A 36 -4.78 -12.89 -2.60
N GLU A 37 -3.70 -12.59 -1.90
CA GLU A 37 -3.51 -12.91 -0.48
C GLU A 37 -3.97 -11.78 0.44
N GLY A 38 -4.44 -10.66 -0.12
CA GLY A 38 -4.88 -9.50 0.67
C GLY A 38 -3.73 -8.82 1.43
N ARG A 39 -2.47 -9.02 1.00
CA ARG A 39 -1.28 -8.36 1.56
C ARG A 39 -1.12 -6.94 1.04
N ILE A 40 -2.18 -6.15 1.21
CA ILE A 40 -2.26 -4.75 0.78
C ILE A 40 -2.41 -3.85 2.00
N MET A 41 -1.53 -2.86 2.11
CA MET A 41 -1.60 -1.77 3.08
C MET A 41 -1.94 -0.47 2.36
N THR A 42 -2.75 0.38 2.97
CA THR A 42 -2.96 1.76 2.51
C THR A 42 -2.39 2.74 3.53
N GLN A 43 -1.78 3.83 3.06
CA GLN A 43 -1.37 4.94 3.92
C GLN A 43 -1.39 6.27 3.17
N LEU A 44 -1.49 7.38 3.91
CA LEU A 44 -1.39 8.71 3.32
C LEU A 44 -0.02 8.90 2.65
N PHE A 45 -0.02 9.61 1.52
CA PHE A 45 1.17 9.86 0.72
C PHE A 45 2.35 10.42 1.54
N ASN A 46 2.07 11.34 2.47
CA ASN A 46 3.07 11.97 3.34
C ASN A 46 3.77 11.02 4.32
N PHE A 47 3.28 9.80 4.51
CA PHE A 47 4.00 8.74 5.24
C PHE A 47 5.09 8.07 4.40
N SER A 48 5.23 8.39 3.12
CA SER A 48 6.31 7.88 2.27
C SER A 48 7.07 9.01 1.60
N GLU A 49 6.36 10.01 1.09
CA GLU A 49 6.95 11.07 0.27
C GLU A 49 6.33 12.44 0.56
N PRO A 50 7.11 13.54 0.50
CA PRO A 50 8.58 13.58 0.39
C PRO A 50 9.27 13.16 1.72
N PRO A 51 10.63 13.13 1.78
CA PRO A 51 11.37 12.78 2.99
C PRO A 51 11.13 13.81 4.10
N THR A 52 10.24 13.48 5.03
CA THR A 52 9.89 14.30 6.20
C THR A 52 9.89 13.41 7.45
N PRO A 53 9.72 13.96 8.67
CA PRO A 53 9.55 13.12 9.85
C PRO A 53 8.40 12.10 9.73
N LEU A 54 7.35 12.41 8.96
CA LEU A 54 6.25 11.48 8.69
C LEU A 54 6.70 10.23 7.92
N SER A 55 7.78 10.28 7.13
CA SER A 55 8.33 9.10 6.46
C SER A 55 8.86 8.06 7.45
N ILE A 56 9.33 8.49 8.64
CA ILE A 56 9.74 7.58 9.72
C ILE A 56 8.52 6.92 10.35
N GLU A 57 7.44 7.67 10.57
CA GLU A 57 6.18 7.09 11.05
C GLU A 57 5.60 6.09 10.05
N GLY A 58 5.68 6.38 8.74
CA GLY A 58 5.27 5.45 7.70
C GLY A 58 6.11 4.18 7.66
N LEU A 59 7.42 4.30 7.87
CA LEU A 59 8.30 3.13 8.00
C LEU A 59 7.86 2.22 9.15
N HIS A 60 7.54 2.79 10.33
CA HIS A 60 7.06 1.99 11.46
C HIS A 60 5.75 1.26 11.13
N LYS A 61 4.79 1.92 10.48
CA LYS A 61 3.54 1.29 10.05
C LYS A 61 3.77 0.14 9.08
N ILE A 62 4.69 0.30 8.12
CA ILE A 62 5.05 -0.77 7.18
C ILE A 62 5.71 -1.93 7.93
N ALA A 63 6.64 -1.66 8.86
CA ALA A 63 7.30 -2.70 9.64
C ALA A 63 6.30 -3.49 10.50
N GLU A 64 5.35 -2.81 11.13
CA GLU A 64 4.26 -3.44 11.89
C GLU A 64 3.36 -4.32 11.00
N PHE A 65 3.00 -3.83 9.81
CA PHE A 65 2.21 -4.60 8.84
C PHE A 65 2.95 -5.86 8.34
N VAL A 66 4.25 -5.75 8.08
CA VAL A 66 5.09 -6.87 7.61
C VAL A 66 5.26 -7.96 8.67
N ALA A 67 5.21 -7.58 9.95
CA ALA A 67 5.42 -8.50 11.07
C ALA A 67 4.20 -9.37 11.43
N GLN A 68 3.03 -9.10 10.83
CA GLN A 68 1.81 -9.90 10.97
C GLN A 68 1.82 -11.13 10.04
#